data_AF-A0A3N0ZFF7-F1
#
_entry.id   AF-A0A3N0ZFF7-F1
#
_cell.length_a   1.000
_cell.length_b   1.000
_cell.length_c   1.000
_cell.angle_alpha   90.00
_cell.angle_beta   90.00
_cell.angle_gamma   90.00
#
_symmetry.space_group_name_H-M   'P 1'
#
loop_
_entity.id
_entity.type
_entity.pdbx_description
1 polymer ?
#
loop_
_entity_poly.entity_id
_entity_poly.type
_entity_poly.pdbx_seq_one_letter_code
_entity_poly.pdbx_strand_id
1 'polypeptide(L)'
;MSAEAQETMELRDEPETTESKGKESRISDLPENIRDYIRALRRENKEYRERLKMALEEVQKLKPLAEKAGEIEEKYNKIVEKQREKLLAKLPEDKRDKYKDWDIVQLETIAEDFLAEQEKRQSSPGVVQGRPLPQKDFAQMTQDELLELKLQNPEVYERMKNEFFNKKYNILGG
;
A
#
# COMPACT_ATOMS: atom_id res chain seq x y z
N MET A 1 1.78 -25.97 13.83
CA MET A 1 2.59 -26.46 14.96
C MET A 1 3.70 -25.45 15.21
N SER A 2 3.55 -24.62 16.24
CA SER A 2 4.65 -23.95 16.93
C SER A 2 4.10 -23.55 18.30
N ALA A 3 4.51 -24.31 19.33
CA ALA A 3 4.18 -24.04 20.71
C ALA A 3 5.18 -22.96 21.18
N GLU A 4 4.80 -21.70 21.04
CA GLU A 4 5.56 -20.62 21.64
C GLU A 4 5.37 -20.69 23.15
N ALA A 5 6.45 -21.04 23.82
CA ALA A 5 6.56 -21.07 25.26
C ALA A 5 6.12 -19.70 25.81
N GLN A 6 4.92 -19.67 26.39
CA GLN A 6 4.50 -18.62 27.29
C GLN A 6 5.42 -18.69 28.52
N GLU A 7 6.58 -18.05 28.43
CA GLU A 7 7.47 -17.86 29.56
C GLU A 7 6.83 -16.80 30.46
N THR A 8 5.83 -17.23 31.22
CA THR A 8 5.37 -16.49 32.38
C THR A 8 6.51 -16.51 33.38
N MET A 9 7.31 -15.43 33.42
CA MET A 9 8.13 -15.11 34.60
C MET A 9 7.16 -14.80 35.74
N GLU A 10 6.57 -15.83 36.33
CA GLU A 10 5.99 -15.73 37.66
C GLU A 10 7.14 -15.36 38.60
N LEU A 11 7.15 -14.11 39.04
CA LEU A 11 7.88 -13.73 40.24
C LEU A 11 7.33 -14.60 41.36
N ARG A 12 8.07 -15.66 41.67
CA ARG A 12 7.81 -16.49 42.84
C ARG A 12 7.97 -15.57 44.04
N ASP A 13 6.86 -15.13 44.61
CA ASP A 13 6.85 -14.57 45.95
C ASP A 13 7.42 -15.68 46.85
N GLU A 14 8.69 -15.54 47.25
CA GLU A 14 9.22 -16.42 48.26
C GLU A 14 8.30 -16.29 49.47
N PRO A 15 7.71 -17.39 49.98
CA PRO A 15 6.92 -17.30 51.19
C PRO A 15 7.82 -16.67 52.24
N GLU A 16 7.34 -15.62 52.90
CA GLU A 16 7.91 -15.15 54.16
C GLU A 16 7.80 -16.30 55.17
N THR A 17 8.70 -17.25 55.06
CA THR A 17 8.79 -18.39 55.95
C THR A 17 9.18 -17.84 57.31
N THR A 18 8.63 -18.45 58.34
CA THR A 18 8.91 -18.21 59.76
C THR A 18 10.41 -18.32 60.12
N GLU A 19 11.27 -18.68 59.17
CA GLU A 19 12.73 -18.57 59.23
C GLU A 19 13.28 -17.14 59.29
N SER A 20 12.50 -16.09 58.96
CA SER A 20 13.00 -14.70 59.01
C SER A 20 13.43 -14.29 60.44
N LYS A 21 12.71 -14.76 61.46
CA LYS A 21 13.01 -14.49 62.88
C LYS A 21 14.37 -15.06 63.33
N GLY A 22 14.80 -16.19 62.75
CA GLY A 22 16.11 -16.80 63.04
C GLY A 22 17.27 -16.19 62.24
N LYS A 23 16.98 -15.54 61.11
CA LYS A 23 17.97 -14.84 60.28
C LYS A 23 18.25 -13.42 60.81
N GLU A 24 17.26 -12.77 61.41
CA GLU A 24 17.43 -11.48 62.09
C GLU A 24 18.17 -11.59 63.41
N SER A 25 17.96 -12.66 64.19
CA SER A 25 18.72 -12.92 65.42
C SER A 25 20.21 -13.24 65.16
N ARG A 26 20.56 -13.80 64.00
CA ARG A 26 21.96 -13.98 63.59
C ARG A 26 22.64 -12.69 63.16
N ILE A 27 21.87 -11.70 62.71
CA ILE A 27 22.41 -10.40 62.31
C ILE A 27 22.64 -9.53 63.54
N SER A 28 21.85 -9.64 64.60
CA SER A 28 22.03 -8.84 65.82
C SER A 28 23.37 -9.05 66.50
N ASP A 29 23.96 -10.24 66.36
CA ASP A 29 25.24 -10.63 66.98
C ASP A 29 26.47 -10.23 66.15
N LEU A 30 26.28 -9.64 64.96
CA LEU A 30 27.36 -9.16 64.10
C LEU A 30 27.84 -7.76 64.52
N PRO A 31 29.11 -7.42 64.22
CA PRO A 31 29.63 -6.06 64.35
C PRO A 31 28.73 -5.03 63.64
N GLU A 32 28.57 -3.86 64.25
CA GLU A 32 27.63 -2.83 63.80
C GLU A 32 27.80 -2.44 62.32
N ASN A 33 29.04 -2.28 61.88
CA ASN A 33 29.39 -1.99 60.48
C ASN A 33 28.86 -3.06 59.51
N ILE A 34 28.87 -4.33 59.90
CA ILE A 34 28.38 -5.44 59.07
C ILE A 34 26.84 -5.45 59.05
N ARG A 35 26.20 -5.17 60.19
CA ARG A 35 24.72 -5.06 60.27
C ARG A 35 24.20 -3.94 59.39
N ASP A 36 24.84 -2.79 59.42
CA ASP A 36 24.43 -1.63 58.62
C ASP A 36 24.67 -1.86 57.13
N TYR A 37 25.78 -2.51 56.77
CA TYR A 37 26.02 -2.95 55.38
C TYR A 37 24.95 -3.93 54.88
N ILE A 38 24.57 -4.94 55.68
CA ILE A 38 23.50 -5.89 55.32
C ILE A 38 22.15 -5.18 55.18
N ARG A 39 21.83 -4.21 56.07
CA ARG A 39 20.60 -3.42 55.97
C ARG A 39 20.59 -2.56 54.70
N ALA A 40 21.72 -1.94 54.35
CA ALA A 40 21.86 -1.18 53.11
C ALA A 40 21.63 -2.07 51.89
N LEU A 41 22.29 -3.23 51.81
CA LEU A 41 22.08 -4.20 50.74
C LEU A 41 20.64 -4.71 50.64
N ARG A 42 19.94 -4.89 51.77
CA ARG A 42 18.51 -5.28 51.76
C ARG A 42 17.63 -4.17 51.18
N ARG A 43 17.92 -2.90 51.50
CA ARG A 43 17.20 -1.74 50.94
C ARG A 43 17.46 -1.64 49.45
N GLU A 44 18.71 -1.71 49.02
CA GLU A 44 19.09 -1.69 47.60
C GLU A 44 18.43 -2.83 46.83
N ASN A 45 18.48 -4.07 47.35
CA ASN A 45 17.80 -5.20 46.71
C ASN A 45 16.28 -5.00 46.61
N LYS A 46 15.65 -4.41 47.63
CA LYS A 46 14.22 -4.08 47.58
C LYS A 46 13.94 -3.05 46.48
N GLU A 47 14.73 -1.99 46.41
CA GLU A 47 14.61 -0.97 45.35
C GLU A 47 14.80 -1.57 43.95
N TYR A 48 15.79 -2.45 43.76
CA TYR A 48 16.00 -3.13 42.47
C TYR A 48 14.81 -4.02 42.09
N ARG A 49 14.23 -4.76 43.05
CA ARG A 49 13.03 -5.58 42.81
C ARG A 49 11.83 -4.72 42.44
N GLU A 50 11.63 -3.60 43.11
CA GLU A 50 10.55 -2.66 42.79
C GLU A 50 10.71 -2.04 41.40
N ARG A 51 11.94 -1.61 41.03
CA ARG A 51 12.23 -1.09 39.68
C ARG A 51 12.02 -2.15 38.60
N LEU A 52 12.46 -3.39 38.86
CA LEU A 52 12.27 -4.50 37.93
C LEU A 52 10.78 -4.80 37.73
N LYS A 53 9.99 -4.79 38.82
CA LYS A 53 8.54 -4.98 38.75
C LYS A 53 7.88 -3.90 37.88
N MET A 54 8.21 -2.62 38.09
CA MET A 54 7.68 -1.52 37.27
C MET A 54 8.05 -1.69 35.79
N ALA A 55 9.30 -2.03 35.49
CA ALA A 55 9.74 -2.26 34.11
C ALA A 55 9.00 -3.44 33.45
N LEU A 56 8.76 -4.53 34.18
CA LEU A 56 7.99 -5.67 33.68
C LEU A 56 6.53 -5.31 33.42
N GLU A 57 5.90 -4.53 34.30
CA GLU A 57 4.54 -4.02 34.10
C GLU A 57 4.44 -3.09 32.87
N GLU A 58 5.46 -2.26 32.63
CA GLU A 58 5.55 -1.43 31.42
C GLU A 58 5.67 -2.29 30.16
N VAL A 59 6.55 -3.29 30.17
CA VAL A 59 6.69 -4.23 29.04
C VAL A 59 5.38 -4.97 28.77
N GLN A 60 4.68 -5.44 29.81
CA GLN A 60 3.39 -6.09 29.66
C GLN A 60 2.33 -5.17 29.05
N LYS A 61 2.36 -3.87 29.36
CA LYS A 61 1.46 -2.87 28.74
C LYS A 61 1.83 -2.59 27.28
N LEU A 62 3.11 -2.64 26.92
CA LEU A 62 3.59 -2.35 25.56
C LEU A 62 3.35 -3.49 24.57
N LYS A 63 3.44 -4.76 25.01
CA LYS A 63 3.19 -5.94 24.16
C LYS A 63 1.89 -5.86 23.33
N PRO A 64 0.70 -5.65 23.93
CA PRO A 64 -0.55 -5.59 23.16
C PRO A 64 -0.62 -4.36 22.24
N LEU A 65 0.09 -3.28 22.56
CA LEU A 65 0.17 -2.10 21.68
C LEU A 65 1.02 -2.40 20.44
N ALA A 66 2.12 -3.13 20.60
CA ALA A 66 2.96 -3.56 19.49
C ALA A 66 2.21 -4.54 18.56
N GLU A 67 1.46 -5.49 19.13
CA GLU A 67 0.61 -6.41 18.36
C GLU A 67 -0.46 -5.65 17.56
N LYS A 68 -1.16 -4.70 18.20
CA LYS A 68 -2.14 -3.85 17.52
C LYS A 68 -1.52 -2.99 16.41
N ALA A 69 -0.31 -2.48 16.62
CA ALA A 69 0.40 -1.72 15.61
C ALA A 69 0.69 -2.57 14.37
N GLY A 70 1.16 -3.82 14.56
CA GLY A 70 1.34 -4.78 13.47
C GLY A 70 0.05 -5.09 12.71
N GLU A 71 -1.06 -5.31 13.42
CA GLU A 71 -2.37 -5.51 12.76
C GLU A 71 -2.82 -4.30 11.94
N ILE A 72 -2.57 -3.08 12.42
CA ILE A 72 -2.92 -1.85 11.72
C ILE A 72 -2.06 -1.71 10.47
N GLU A 73 -0.76 -1.98 10.58
CA GLU A 73 0.17 -1.95 9.44
C GLU A 73 -0.23 -2.94 8.35
N GLU A 74 -0.58 -4.19 8.72
CA GLU A 74 -1.09 -5.17 7.76
C GLU A 74 -2.38 -4.71 7.08
N LYS A 75 -3.33 -4.13 7.83
CA LYS A 75 -4.58 -3.60 7.27
C LYS A 75 -4.30 -2.45 6.33
N TYR A 76 -3.38 -1.55 6.70
CA TYR A 76 -2.97 -0.43 5.86
C TYR A 76 -2.34 -0.91 4.56
N ASN A 77 -1.39 -1.85 4.63
CA ASN A 77 -0.75 -2.44 3.45
C ASN A 77 -1.77 -3.10 2.52
N LYS A 78 -2.76 -3.82 3.06
CA LYS A 78 -3.87 -4.39 2.27
C LYS A 78 -4.74 -3.32 1.60
N ILE A 79 -4.94 -2.16 2.24
CA ILE A 79 -5.69 -1.04 1.65
C ILE A 79 -4.90 -0.41 0.52
N VAL A 80 -3.59 -0.18 0.74
CA VAL A 80 -2.63 0.36 -0.23
C VAL A 80 -2.56 -0.55 -1.46
N GLU A 81 -2.39 -1.86 -1.28
CA GLU A 81 -2.40 -2.83 -2.38
C GLU A 81 -3.70 -2.80 -3.17
N LYS A 82 -4.86 -2.78 -2.50
CA LYS A 82 -6.16 -2.67 -3.17
C LYS A 82 -6.32 -1.35 -3.94
N GLN A 83 -5.82 -0.24 -3.41
CA GLN A 83 -5.84 1.04 -4.11
C GLN A 83 -4.93 1.01 -5.34
N ARG A 84 -3.71 0.47 -5.18
CA ARG A 84 -2.77 0.25 -6.28
C ARG A 84 -3.38 -0.59 -7.39
N GLU A 85 -3.99 -1.73 -7.07
CA GLU A 85 -4.68 -2.58 -8.04
C GLU A 85 -5.79 -1.84 -8.78
N LYS A 86 -6.61 -1.05 -8.07
CA LYS A 86 -7.67 -0.23 -8.69
C LYS A 86 -7.10 0.81 -9.66
N LEU A 87 -5.98 1.43 -9.33
CA LEU A 87 -5.33 2.43 -10.19
C LEU A 87 -4.68 1.78 -11.41
N LEU A 88 -4.00 0.65 -11.23
CA LEU A 88 -3.44 -0.14 -12.33
C LEU A 88 -4.54 -0.67 -13.27
N ALA A 89 -5.70 -1.04 -12.75
CA ALA A 89 -6.82 -1.50 -13.56
C ALA A 89 -7.37 -0.41 -14.51
N LYS A 90 -7.26 0.87 -14.15
CA LYS A 90 -7.61 2.01 -15.02
C LYS A 90 -6.63 2.16 -16.19
N LEU A 91 -5.43 1.60 -16.07
CA LEU A 91 -4.42 1.63 -17.12
C LEU A 91 -4.58 0.44 -18.09
N PRO A 92 -4.19 0.62 -19.36
CA PRO A 92 -4.07 -0.46 -20.33
C PRO A 92 -3.15 -1.58 -19.86
N GLU A 93 -3.47 -2.83 -20.24
CA GLU A 93 -2.72 -4.03 -19.81
C GLU A 93 -1.22 -3.95 -20.12
N ASP A 94 -0.87 -3.43 -21.30
CA ASP A 94 0.51 -3.21 -21.76
C ASP A 94 1.32 -2.26 -20.87
N LYS A 95 0.64 -1.43 -20.08
CA LYS A 95 1.25 -0.46 -19.17
C LYS A 95 1.26 -0.90 -17.72
N ARG A 96 0.44 -1.87 -17.31
CA ARG A 96 0.30 -2.29 -15.90
C ARG A 96 1.62 -2.76 -15.31
N ASP A 97 2.34 -3.60 -16.04
CA ASP A 97 3.62 -4.15 -15.59
C ASP A 97 4.69 -3.08 -15.38
N LYS A 98 4.64 -1.99 -16.15
CA LYS A 98 5.59 -0.88 -16.05
C LYS A 98 5.41 -0.07 -14.76
N TYR A 99 4.19 0.02 -14.25
CA TYR A 99 3.85 0.89 -13.11
C TYR A 99 3.52 0.11 -11.82
N LYS A 100 3.63 -1.22 -11.84
CA LYS A 100 3.25 -2.08 -10.72
C LYS A 100 3.94 -1.76 -9.40
N ASP A 101 5.20 -1.32 -9.47
CA ASP A 101 6.02 -1.04 -8.29
C ASP A 101 6.05 0.44 -7.90
N TRP A 102 5.28 1.29 -8.60
CA TRP A 102 5.25 2.71 -8.33
C TRP A 102 4.43 3.03 -7.08
N ASP A 103 4.72 4.20 -6.49
CA ASP A 103 3.96 4.73 -5.37
C ASP A 103 2.52 5.07 -5.79
N ILE A 104 1.57 4.96 -4.87
CA ILE A 104 0.15 5.24 -5.11
C ILE A 104 -0.06 6.65 -5.64
N VAL A 105 0.59 7.64 -5.03
CA VAL A 105 0.41 9.05 -5.43
C VAL A 105 0.83 9.27 -6.89
N GLN A 106 1.92 8.64 -7.31
CA GLN A 106 2.38 8.71 -8.70
C GLN A 106 1.45 7.95 -9.64
N LEU A 107 0.95 6.79 -9.21
CA LEU A 107 -0.04 6.01 -9.94
C LEU A 107 -1.37 6.75 -10.11
N GLU A 108 -1.80 7.52 -9.11
CA GLU A 108 -2.99 8.37 -9.20
C GLU A 108 -2.83 9.41 -10.29
N THR A 109 -1.71 10.14 -10.30
CA THR A 109 -1.43 11.15 -11.32
C THR A 109 -1.45 10.54 -12.74
N ILE A 110 -0.76 9.40 -12.93
CA ILE A 110 -0.71 8.74 -14.25
C ILE A 110 -2.09 8.23 -14.67
N ALA A 111 -2.87 7.65 -13.75
CA ALA A 111 -4.20 7.16 -14.05
C ALA A 111 -5.16 8.29 -14.42
N GLU A 112 -5.07 9.45 -13.74
CA GLU A 112 -5.85 10.64 -14.06
C GLU A 112 -5.47 11.23 -15.42
N ASP A 113 -4.18 11.39 -15.71
CA ASP A 113 -3.69 11.86 -17.01
C ASP A 113 -4.17 10.95 -18.14
N PHE A 114 -4.13 9.63 -17.93
CA PHE A 114 -4.60 8.66 -18.92
C PHE A 114 -6.11 8.77 -19.18
N LEU A 115 -6.92 8.92 -18.13
CA LEU A 115 -8.36 9.10 -18.27
C LEU A 115 -8.69 10.41 -18.99
N ALA A 116 -8.00 11.50 -18.67
CA ALA A 116 -8.17 12.78 -19.34
C ALA A 116 -7.79 12.71 -20.84
N GLU A 117 -6.76 11.95 -21.20
CA GLU A 117 -6.44 11.68 -22.61
C GLU A 117 -7.51 10.84 -23.31
N GLN A 118 -8.06 9.82 -22.64
CA GLN A 118 -9.16 9.02 -23.20
C GLN A 118 -10.40 9.85 -23.47
N GLU A 119 -10.81 10.69 -22.52
CA GLU A 119 -11.96 11.57 -22.67
C GLU A 119 -11.78 12.54 -23.83
N LYS A 120 -10.59 13.13 -24.01
CA LYS A 120 -10.27 13.97 -25.18
C LYS A 120 -10.38 13.21 -26.51
N ARG A 121 -10.04 11.93 -26.53
CA ARG A 121 -10.15 11.08 -27.75
C ARG A 121 -11.61 10.70 -28.04
N GLN A 122 -12.42 10.45 -27.02
CA GLN A 122 -13.82 10.02 -27.16
C GLN A 122 -14.79 11.19 -27.39
N SER A 123 -14.50 12.37 -26.83
CA SER A 123 -15.30 13.59 -27.00
C SER A 123 -15.16 14.27 -28.37
N SER A 124 -14.37 13.69 -29.29
CA SER A 124 -14.23 14.15 -30.67
C SER A 124 -14.91 13.15 -31.61
N PRO A 125 -16.18 13.37 -32.01
CA PRO A 125 -16.83 12.51 -32.99
C PRO A 125 -16.12 12.69 -34.34
N GLY A 126 -15.46 11.63 -34.82
CA GLY A 126 -14.86 11.61 -36.17
C GLY A 126 -13.34 11.75 -36.27
N VAL A 127 -12.57 11.18 -35.34
CA VAL A 127 -11.10 11.19 -35.42
C VAL A 127 -10.54 9.77 -35.44
N VAL A 128 -9.92 9.37 -36.55
CA VAL A 128 -9.06 8.18 -36.63
C VAL A 128 -7.62 8.67 -36.60
N GLN A 129 -6.82 8.20 -35.63
CA GLN A 129 -5.40 8.52 -35.47
C GLN A 129 -5.05 10.02 -35.39
N GLY A 130 -5.85 10.80 -34.66
CA GLY A 130 -5.51 12.20 -34.34
C GLY A 130 -5.61 13.19 -35.49
N ARG A 131 -6.09 12.78 -36.67
CA ARG A 131 -6.42 13.68 -37.78
C ARG A 131 -7.94 13.70 -38.00
N PRO A 132 -8.56 14.88 -38.14
CA PRO A 132 -9.99 14.96 -38.40
C PRO A 132 -10.29 14.18 -39.69
N LEU A 133 -11.20 13.20 -39.61
CA LEU A 133 -11.76 12.61 -40.82
C LEU A 133 -12.49 13.73 -41.57
N PRO A 134 -12.42 13.77 -42.90
CA PRO A 134 -13.25 14.67 -43.67
C PRO A 134 -14.72 14.39 -43.33
N GLN A 135 -15.44 15.41 -42.85
CA GLN A 135 -16.87 15.28 -42.50
C GLN A 135 -17.77 15.07 -43.73
N LYS A 136 -17.24 15.30 -44.94
CA LYS A 136 -17.95 15.09 -46.20
C LYS A 136 -17.69 13.67 -46.71
N ASP A 137 -18.74 12.96 -47.07
CA ASP A 137 -18.63 11.71 -47.82
C ASP A 137 -17.91 11.96 -49.16
N PHE A 138 -17.16 10.97 -49.65
CA PHE A 138 -16.43 11.05 -50.93
C PHE A 138 -17.32 11.48 -52.11
N ALA A 139 -18.62 11.15 -52.05
CA ALA A 139 -19.64 11.51 -53.05
C ALA A 139 -20.01 12.99 -53.09
N GLN A 140 -19.74 13.73 -52.00
CA GLN A 140 -20.15 15.12 -51.80
C GLN A 140 -18.98 16.11 -51.94
N MET A 141 -17.76 15.60 -52.17
CA MET A 141 -16.57 16.43 -52.39
C MET A 141 -16.51 16.93 -53.83
N THR A 142 -16.05 18.17 -54.01
CA THR A 142 -15.76 18.70 -55.35
C THR A 142 -14.48 18.07 -55.91
N GLN A 143 -14.27 18.17 -57.23
CA GLN A 143 -13.05 17.63 -57.86
C GLN A 143 -11.77 18.25 -57.30
N ASP A 144 -11.80 19.54 -56.97
CA ASP A 144 -10.66 20.25 -56.40
C ASP A 144 -10.36 19.77 -54.97
N GLU A 145 -11.40 19.56 -54.14
CA GLU A 145 -11.27 19.01 -52.79
C GLU A 145 -10.69 17.58 -52.81
N LEU A 146 -11.08 16.75 -53.78
CA LEU A 146 -10.54 15.39 -53.96
C LEU A 146 -9.08 15.39 -54.42
N LEU A 147 -8.69 16.35 -55.25
CA LEU A 147 -7.31 16.51 -55.70
C LEU A 147 -6.41 16.96 -54.54
N GLU A 148 -6.84 17.92 -53.74
CA GLU A 148 -6.13 18.34 -52.54
C GLU A 148 -5.99 17.19 -51.52
N LEU A 149 -7.06 16.42 -51.28
CA LEU A 149 -7.03 15.27 -50.38
C LEU A 149 -6.04 14.20 -50.88
N LYS A 150 -6.01 13.93 -52.18
CA LYS A 150 -5.08 12.97 -52.80
C LYS A 150 -3.62 13.42 -52.65
N LEU A 151 -3.36 14.73 -52.75
CA LEU A 151 -2.01 15.30 -52.64
C LEU A 151 -1.53 15.35 -51.19
N GLN A 152 -2.40 15.70 -50.25
CA GLN A 152 -2.04 15.85 -48.83
C GLN A 152 -2.04 14.52 -48.07
N ASN A 153 -2.99 13.62 -48.35
CA ASN A 153 -3.18 12.36 -47.62
C ASN A 153 -3.66 11.21 -48.55
N PRO A 154 -2.76 10.62 -49.36
CA PRO A 154 -3.12 9.62 -50.36
C PRO A 154 -3.76 8.34 -49.78
N GLU A 155 -3.38 7.94 -48.56
CA GLU A 155 -3.95 6.75 -47.88
C GLU A 155 -5.42 6.94 -47.50
N VAL A 156 -5.80 8.15 -47.05
CA VAL A 156 -7.18 8.49 -46.69
C VAL A 156 -8.03 8.55 -47.95
N TYR A 157 -7.49 9.11 -49.03
CA TYR A 157 -8.15 9.16 -50.33
C TYR A 157 -8.52 7.75 -50.85
N GLU A 158 -7.57 6.81 -50.87
CA GLU A 158 -7.86 5.45 -51.36
C GLU A 158 -8.83 4.69 -50.45
N ARG A 159 -8.80 4.90 -49.12
CA ARG A 159 -9.81 4.31 -48.22
C ARG A 159 -11.22 4.84 -48.50
N MET A 160 -11.38 6.16 -48.57
CA MET A 160 -12.69 6.77 -48.84
C MET A 160 -13.25 6.38 -50.21
N LYS A 161 -12.37 6.28 -51.22
CA LYS A 161 -12.70 5.79 -52.55
C LYS A 161 -13.16 4.33 -52.52
N ASN A 162 -12.44 3.45 -51.82
CA ASN A 162 -12.82 2.05 -51.68
C ASN A 162 -14.15 1.85 -50.91
N GLU A 163 -14.37 2.63 -49.85
CA GLU A 163 -15.65 2.63 -49.14
C GLU A 163 -16.80 3.15 -50.01
N PHE A 164 -16.57 4.19 -50.80
CA PHE A 164 -17.56 4.70 -51.76
C PHE A 164 -17.93 3.66 -52.80
N PHE A 165 -16.94 2.96 -53.38
CA PHE A 165 -17.22 1.87 -54.31
C PHE A 165 -17.96 0.72 -53.64
N ASN A 166 -17.51 0.26 -52.46
CA ASN A 166 -18.16 -0.85 -51.74
C ASN A 166 -19.61 -0.53 -51.35
N LYS A 167 -19.90 0.70 -50.90
CA LYS A 167 -21.28 1.14 -50.62
C LYS A 167 -22.13 1.16 -51.90
N LYS A 168 -21.56 1.60 -53.03
CA LYS A 168 -22.28 1.64 -54.31
C LYS A 168 -22.55 0.24 -54.89
N TYR A 169 -21.66 -0.72 -54.67
CA TYR A 169 -21.83 -2.10 -55.12
C TYR A 169 -22.74 -2.94 -54.21
N ASN A 170 -22.84 -2.64 -52.91
CA ASN A 170 -23.79 -3.30 -52.01
C ASN A 170 -25.25 -2.88 -52.24
N ILE A 171 -25.51 -1.76 -52.93
CA ILE A 171 -26.88 -1.31 -53.26
C ILE A 171 -27.42 -1.99 -54.53
N LEU A 172 -26.56 -2.68 -55.32
CA LEU A 172 -26.95 -3.37 -56.56
C LEU A 172 -27.03 -4.90 -56.42
N GLY A 173 -26.82 -5.44 -55.22
CA GLY A 173 -26.72 -6.89 -54.98
C GLY A 173 -27.57 -7.42 -53.82
N GLY A 174 -28.64 -6.73 -53.44
CA GLY A 174 -29.64 -7.18 -52.46
C GLY A 174 -31.01 -7.35 -53.09
#